data_AF-A0AAW8N9F9-F1
#
_entry.id   AF-A0AAW8N9F9-F1
#
_cell.length_a   1.000
_cell.length_b   1.000
_cell.length_c   1.000
_cell.angle_alpha   90.00
_cell.angle_beta   90.00
_cell.angle_gamma   90.00
#
_symmetry.space_group_name_H-M   'P 1'
#
loop_
_entity.id
_entity.type
_entity.pdbx_description
1 polymer ?
#
loop_
_entity_poly.entity_id
_entity_poly.type
_entity_poly.pdbx_seq_one_letter_code
_entity_poly.pdbx_strand_id
1 'polypeptide(L)'
;MKRREIGGTGLIIAAALCAWAYQANYGAYRAAARERLLLYIGSPADSIASWFLVMAILTGAVGLLLLLPALIGRIPKRVPRRTVGWTLGVAAAAAVPYFGLMLFFAGLGAFGTGDTMKIVAADGSSVLVTQDGFDGDSVVLYTQHDEYHYKRVRDAPEISGWPRVKDQECRLESAGGGELQLTCGEQTVMVVPEEAGE
;
A
#
# COMPACT_ATOMS: atom_id res chain seq x y z
N MET A 1 28.60 -8.89 22.93
CA MET A 1 27.69 -7.81 22.49
C MET A 1 26.64 -7.57 23.56
N LYS A 2 26.29 -6.32 23.83
CA LYS A 2 25.22 -6.00 24.80
C LYS A 2 23.85 -6.32 24.19
N ARG A 3 22.85 -6.70 25.02
CA ARG A 3 21.47 -7.03 24.57
C ARG A 3 20.86 -5.98 23.63
N ARG A 4 21.17 -4.69 23.86
CA ARG A 4 20.76 -3.56 23.01
C ARG A 4 21.35 -3.61 21.60
N GLU A 5 22.59 -4.05 21.45
CA GLU A 5 23.27 -4.16 20.15
C GLU A 5 22.69 -5.31 19.33
N ILE A 6 22.41 -6.45 19.97
CA ILE A 6 21.76 -7.59 19.32
C ILE A 6 20.36 -7.19 18.84
N GLY A 7 19.56 -6.59 19.72
CA GLY A 7 18.22 -6.12 19.37
C GLY A 7 18.23 -5.07 18.25
N GLY A 8 19.13 -4.09 18.34
CA GLY A 8 19.27 -3.06 17.31
C GLY A 8 19.71 -3.64 15.96
N THR A 9 20.64 -4.62 15.95
CA THR A 9 21.06 -5.31 14.72
C THR A 9 19.89 -6.07 14.10
N GLY A 10 19.13 -6.81 14.90
CA GLY A 10 17.95 -7.53 14.44
C GLY A 10 16.91 -6.60 13.80
N LEU A 11 16.68 -5.43 14.39
CA LEU A 11 15.75 -4.44 13.85
C LEU A 11 16.24 -3.81 12.53
N ILE A 12 17.55 -3.59 12.36
CA ILE A 12 18.10 -3.13 11.08
C ILE A 12 17.93 -4.20 9.99
N ILE A 13 18.15 -5.47 10.32
CA ILE A 13 17.93 -6.58 9.38
C ILE A 13 16.44 -6.65 9.00
N ALA A 14 15.54 -6.56 9.97
CA ALA A 14 14.09 -6.51 9.71
C ALA A 14 13.70 -5.32 8.82
N ALA A 15 14.27 -4.14 9.07
CA ALA A 15 14.05 -2.95 8.26
C ALA A 15 14.50 -3.15 6.80
N ALA A 16 15.66 -3.77 6.59
CA ALA A 16 16.18 -4.08 5.27
C ALA A 16 15.29 -5.08 4.52
N LEU A 17 14.78 -6.11 5.19
CA LEU A 17 13.84 -7.07 4.61
C LEU A 17 12.50 -6.41 4.25
N CYS A 18 11.98 -5.54 5.11
CA CYS A 18 10.76 -4.77 4.83
C CYS A 18 10.97 -3.82 3.64
N ALA A 19 12.11 -3.12 3.58
CA ALA A 19 12.44 -2.25 2.45
C ALA A 19 12.56 -3.03 1.13
N TRP A 20 13.15 -4.22 1.17
CA TRP A 20 13.19 -5.12 0.01
C TRP A 20 11.78 -5.57 -0.41
N ALA A 21 10.95 -5.99 0.55
CA ALA A 21 9.57 -6.40 0.27
C ALA A 21 8.73 -5.24 -0.31
N TYR A 22 8.91 -4.02 0.19
CA TYR A 22 8.32 -2.80 -0.38
C TYR A 22 8.72 -2.65 -1.85
N GLN A 23 10.02 -2.71 -2.17
CA GLN A 23 10.51 -2.53 -3.54
C GLN A 23 9.97 -3.61 -4.48
N ALA A 24 9.93 -4.87 -4.03
CA ALA A 24 9.40 -5.98 -4.80
C ALA A 24 7.89 -5.81 -5.10
N ASN A 25 7.07 -5.54 -4.07
CA ASN A 25 5.63 -5.37 -4.22
C ASN A 25 5.28 -4.11 -5.03
N TYR A 26 5.92 -2.99 -4.73
CA TYR A 26 5.68 -1.74 -5.44
C TYR A 26 6.14 -1.82 -6.90
N GLY A 27 7.24 -2.52 -7.17
CA GLY A 27 7.71 -2.81 -8.52
C GLY A 27 6.71 -3.65 -9.31
N ALA A 28 6.19 -4.74 -8.73
CA ALA A 28 5.18 -5.59 -9.34
C ALA A 28 3.86 -4.82 -9.59
N TYR A 29 3.40 -4.07 -8.59
CA TYR A 29 2.24 -3.18 -8.74
C TYR A 29 2.42 -2.18 -9.90
N ARG A 30 3.58 -1.52 -9.99
CA ARG A 30 3.86 -0.57 -11.08
C ARG A 30 3.99 -1.23 -12.45
N ALA A 31 4.42 -2.49 -12.51
CA ALA A 31 4.43 -3.25 -13.75
C ALA A 31 3.00 -3.54 -14.21
N ALA A 32 2.15 -4.07 -13.32
CA ALA A 32 0.73 -4.33 -13.60
C ALA A 32 -0.02 -3.05 -14.02
N ALA A 33 0.17 -1.95 -13.29
CA ALA A 33 -0.51 -0.69 -13.58
C ALA A 33 -0.22 -0.13 -14.99
N ARG A 34 0.97 -0.41 -15.56
CA ARG A 34 1.30 -0.02 -16.95
C ARG A 34 0.44 -0.73 -17.98
N GLU A 35 -0.01 -1.93 -17.66
CA GLU A 35 -0.90 -2.75 -18.48
C GLU A 35 -2.37 -2.56 -18.11
N ARG A 36 -2.68 -1.53 -17.30
CA ARG A 36 -4.03 -1.26 -16.76
C ARG A 36 -4.58 -2.42 -15.91
N LEU A 37 -3.66 -3.19 -15.30
CA LEU A 37 -3.95 -4.23 -14.35
C LEU A 37 -3.77 -3.71 -12.92
N LEU A 38 -4.62 -4.18 -12.02
CA LEU A 38 -4.53 -3.96 -10.59
C LEU A 38 -4.17 -5.29 -9.92
N LEU A 39 -3.00 -5.34 -9.27
CA LEU A 39 -2.55 -6.49 -8.50
C LEU A 39 -3.25 -6.49 -7.12
N TYR A 40 -4.02 -7.54 -6.86
CA TYR A 40 -4.87 -7.66 -5.68
C TYR A 40 -4.68 -9.03 -5.01
N ILE A 41 -4.26 -9.00 -3.73
CA ILE A 41 -4.07 -10.19 -2.90
C ILE A 41 -4.79 -9.96 -1.57
N GLY A 42 -6.12 -10.07 -1.58
CA GLY A 42 -7.00 -9.67 -0.46
C GLY A 42 -7.02 -8.16 -0.16
N SER A 43 -5.98 -7.43 -0.57
CA SER A 43 -5.86 -5.98 -0.56
C SER A 43 -5.01 -5.54 -1.77
N PRO A 44 -5.11 -4.26 -2.20
CA PRO A 44 -4.26 -3.72 -3.26
C PRO A 44 -2.77 -3.84 -2.92
N ALA A 45 -1.96 -4.26 -3.89
CA ALA A 45 -0.52 -4.48 -3.66
C ALA A 45 0.26 -3.21 -3.28
N ASP A 46 -0.19 -2.04 -3.71
CA ASP A 46 0.36 -0.74 -3.29
C ASP A 46 0.10 -0.44 -1.80
N SER A 47 -1.05 -0.86 -1.27
CA SER A 47 -1.34 -0.79 0.17
C SER A 47 -0.42 -1.73 0.97
N ILE A 48 -0.27 -2.98 0.50
CA ILE A 48 0.67 -3.95 1.10
C ILE A 48 2.11 -3.41 1.08
N ALA A 49 2.55 -2.87 -0.06
CA ALA A 49 3.86 -2.26 -0.18
C ALA A 49 4.01 -1.11 0.83
N SER A 50 3.00 -0.25 0.96
CA SER A 50 3.03 0.88 1.88
C SER A 50 3.17 0.43 3.35
N TRP A 51 2.54 -0.67 3.76
CA TRP A 51 2.76 -1.27 5.08
C TRP A 51 4.21 -1.70 5.30
N PHE A 52 4.83 -2.34 4.30
CA PHE A 52 6.24 -2.70 4.39
C PHE A 52 7.13 -1.47 4.52
N LEU A 53 6.83 -0.36 3.82
CA LEU A 53 7.58 0.88 3.95
C LEU A 53 7.44 1.50 5.35
N VAL A 54 6.23 1.53 5.91
CA VAL A 54 5.97 1.97 7.30
C VAL A 54 6.82 1.16 8.28
N MET A 55 6.77 -0.16 8.18
CA MET A 55 7.53 -1.06 9.05
C MET A 55 9.04 -0.88 8.87
N ALA A 56 9.53 -0.69 7.65
CA ALA A 56 10.94 -0.44 7.37
C ALA A 56 11.45 0.84 8.06
N ILE A 57 10.68 1.94 7.98
CA ILE A 57 11.05 3.22 8.60
C ILE A 57 11.06 3.09 10.12
N LEU A 58 10.01 2.53 10.72
CA LEU A 58 9.87 2.42 12.17
C LEU A 58 10.93 1.49 12.77
N THR A 59 11.09 0.29 12.22
CA THR A 59 12.10 -0.66 12.71
C THR A 59 13.52 -0.15 12.47
N GLY A 60 13.78 0.51 11.34
CA GLY A 60 15.07 1.14 11.03
C GLY A 60 15.41 2.24 12.04
N ALA A 61 14.46 3.14 12.33
CA ALA A 61 14.64 4.21 13.31
C ALA A 61 14.94 3.67 14.71
N VAL A 62 14.17 2.68 15.19
CA VAL A 62 14.40 2.06 16.51
C VAL A 62 15.71 1.29 16.53
N GLY A 63 16.05 0.57 15.46
CA GLY A 63 17.32 -0.15 15.32
C GLY A 63 18.53 0.79 15.42
N LEU A 64 18.47 1.92 14.73
CA LEU A 64 19.47 2.98 14.79
C LEU A 64 19.57 3.59 16.20
N LEU A 65 18.44 3.90 16.86
CA LEU A 65 18.43 4.43 18.22
C LEU A 65 19.08 3.48 19.24
N LEU A 66 19.01 2.16 19.02
CA LEU A 66 19.66 1.18 19.88
C LEU A 66 21.15 1.00 19.58
N LEU A 67 21.54 1.02 18.30
CA LEU A 67 22.92 0.77 17.86
C LEU A 67 23.83 1.99 17.99
N LEU A 68 23.36 3.16 17.57
CA LEU A 68 24.19 4.36 17.45
C LEU A 68 24.83 4.77 18.79
N PRO A 69 24.12 4.81 19.94
CA PRO A 69 24.75 5.14 21.21
C PRO A 69 25.82 4.14 21.63
N ALA A 70 25.60 2.85 21.34
CA ALA A 70 26.56 1.80 21.66
C ALA A 70 27.84 1.91 20.81
N LEU A 71 27.69 2.20 19.51
CA LEU A 71 28.80 2.42 18.58
C LEU A 71 29.59 3.69 18.91
N ILE A 72 28.91 4.81 19.17
CA ILE A 72 29.55 6.07 19.60
C ILE A 72 30.29 5.88 20.93
N GLY A 73 29.72 5.09 21.85
CA GLY A 73 30.33 4.77 23.13
C GLY A 73 31.69 4.07 23.02
N ARG A 74 31.96 3.38 21.90
CA ARG A 74 33.25 2.69 21.65
C ARG A 74 34.37 3.65 21.21
N ILE A 75 34.07 4.90 20.88
CA ILE A 75 35.09 5.89 20.51
C ILE A 75 35.85 6.32 21.77
N PRO A 76 37.16 6.03 21.89
CA PRO A 76 37.90 6.22 23.14
C PRO A 76 38.17 7.69 23.46
N LYS A 77 38.38 8.52 22.43
CA LYS A 77 38.71 9.95 22.58
C LYS A 77 37.44 10.80 22.73
N ARG A 78 37.40 11.68 23.74
CA ARG A 78 36.22 12.51 24.08
C ARG A 78 35.79 13.47 22.96
N VAL A 79 36.75 14.15 22.33
CA VAL A 79 36.48 15.14 21.27
C VAL A 79 35.83 14.49 20.05
N PRO A 80 36.43 13.46 19.39
CA PRO A 80 35.80 12.84 18.22
C PRO A 80 34.48 12.18 18.58
N ARG A 81 34.34 11.60 19.78
CA ARG A 81 33.06 11.06 20.24
C ARG A 81 31.95 12.12 20.28
N ARG A 82 32.24 13.32 20.77
CA ARG A 82 31.29 14.44 20.78
C ARG A 82 30.98 14.93 19.37
N THR A 83 31.99 15.05 18.52
CA THR A 83 31.80 15.47 17.12
C THR A 83 30.91 14.48 16.36
N VAL A 84 31.15 13.17 16.50
CA VAL A 84 30.30 12.12 15.91
C VAL A 84 28.87 12.18 16.47
N GLY A 85 28.72 12.35 17.78
CA GLY A 85 27.40 12.49 18.39
C GLY A 85 26.61 13.70 17.86
N TRP A 86 27.25 14.87 17.76
CA TRP A 86 26.62 16.09 17.24
C TRP A 86 26.29 15.99 15.75
N THR A 87 27.23 15.52 14.92
CA THR A 87 27.01 15.35 13.48
C THR A 87 25.85 14.40 13.20
N LEU A 88 25.78 13.29 13.94
CA LEU A 88 24.66 12.36 13.84
C LEU A 88 23.35 12.95 14.33
N GLY A 89 23.36 13.74 15.40
CA GLY A 89 22.19 14.45 15.90
C GLY A 89 21.64 15.46 14.89
N VAL A 90 22.52 16.23 14.26
CA VAL A 90 22.16 17.19 13.19
C VAL A 90 21.64 16.45 11.96
N ALA A 91 22.29 15.37 11.55
CA ALA A 91 21.85 14.55 10.43
C ALA A 91 20.46 13.93 10.69
N ALA A 92 20.23 13.41 11.90
CA ALA A 92 18.94 12.90 12.31
C ALA A 92 17.86 14.00 12.26
N ALA A 93 18.13 15.17 12.83
CA ALA A 93 17.20 16.31 12.80
C ALA A 93 16.87 16.75 11.36
N ALA A 94 17.86 16.80 10.48
CA ALA A 94 17.66 17.13 9.06
C ALA A 94 16.89 16.05 8.29
N ALA A 95 16.98 14.79 8.71
CA ALA A 95 16.28 13.67 8.08
C ALA A 95 14.81 13.54 8.52
N VAL A 96 14.44 14.07 9.71
CA VAL A 96 13.08 13.98 10.26
C VAL A 96 12.00 14.46 9.28
N PRO A 97 12.11 15.64 8.61
CA PRO A 97 11.08 16.08 7.69
C PRO A 97 10.86 15.11 6.52
N TYR A 98 11.94 14.58 5.96
CA TYR A 98 11.88 13.64 4.83
C TYR A 98 11.23 12.31 5.23
N PHE A 99 11.72 11.69 6.31
CA PHE A 99 11.15 10.43 6.79
C PHE A 99 9.74 10.61 7.37
N GLY A 100 9.44 11.77 7.95
CA GLY A 100 8.10 12.12 8.42
C GLY A 100 7.10 12.22 7.26
N LEU A 101 7.48 12.90 6.18
CA LEU A 101 6.65 12.99 4.97
C LEU A 101 6.48 11.61 4.30
N MET A 102 7.55 10.82 4.21
CA MET A 102 7.46 9.45 3.72
C MET A 102 6.51 8.60 4.57
N LEU A 103 6.64 8.67 5.90
CA LEU A 103 5.78 7.92 6.81
C LEU A 103 4.33 8.38 6.70
N PHE A 104 4.09 9.67 6.49
CA PHE A 104 2.74 10.21 6.25
C PHE A 104 2.12 9.61 4.99
N PHE A 105 2.77 9.71 3.83
CA PHE A 105 2.23 9.16 2.58
C PHE A 105 2.15 7.63 2.58
N ALA A 106 3.14 6.96 3.17
CA ALA A 106 3.09 5.51 3.36
C ALA A 106 1.94 5.11 4.28
N GLY A 107 1.66 5.90 5.32
CA GLY A 107 0.48 5.72 6.17
C GLY A 107 -0.81 5.84 5.38
N LEU A 108 -0.96 6.87 4.55
CA LEU A 108 -2.14 7.05 3.69
C LEU A 108 -2.36 5.85 2.76
N GLY A 109 -1.30 5.34 2.11
CA GLY A 109 -1.39 4.14 1.26
C GLY A 109 -1.68 2.86 2.06
N ALA A 110 -1.05 2.70 3.22
CA ALA A 110 -1.19 1.51 4.08
C ALA A 110 -2.61 1.39 4.66
N PHE A 111 -3.20 2.49 5.11
CA PHE A 111 -4.55 2.50 5.66
C PHE A 111 -5.63 2.68 4.59
N GLY A 112 -5.25 2.83 3.33
CA GLY A 112 -6.19 2.98 2.22
C GLY A 112 -6.92 4.32 2.29
N THR A 113 -6.28 5.40 1.85
CA THR A 113 -7.01 6.63 1.47
C THR A 113 -7.91 6.45 0.26
N GLY A 114 -8.15 5.22 -0.21
CA GLY A 114 -9.18 4.85 -1.16
C GLY A 114 -9.76 3.52 -0.72
N ASP A 115 -11.02 3.28 -1.08
CA ASP A 115 -11.71 2.04 -0.77
C ASP A 115 -11.56 1.09 -1.95
N THR A 116 -11.06 -0.11 -1.70
CA THR A 116 -11.06 -1.19 -2.70
C THR A 116 -11.88 -2.35 -2.17
N MET A 117 -12.98 -2.67 -2.84
CA MET A 117 -13.85 -3.78 -2.45
C MET A 117 -14.00 -4.78 -3.58
N LYS A 118 -13.99 -6.06 -3.21
CA LYS A 118 -14.29 -7.17 -4.10
C LYS A 118 -15.73 -7.59 -3.91
N ILE A 119 -16.50 -7.56 -4.99
CA ILE A 119 -17.89 -8.00 -5.03
C ILE A 119 -17.93 -9.26 -5.89
N VAL A 120 -18.55 -10.31 -5.35
CA VAL A 120 -18.58 -11.65 -5.97
C VAL A 120 -20.03 -12.01 -6.22
N ALA A 121 -20.33 -12.42 -7.44
CA ALA A 121 -21.65 -12.93 -7.83
C ALA A 121 -21.81 -14.40 -7.41
N ALA A 122 -23.05 -14.90 -7.46
CA ALA A 122 -23.35 -16.28 -7.10
C ALA A 122 -22.66 -17.33 -8.00
N ASP A 123 -22.32 -16.96 -9.23
CA ASP A 123 -21.60 -17.81 -10.19
C ASP A 123 -20.07 -17.81 -9.98
N GLY A 124 -19.57 -17.06 -9.00
CA GLY A 124 -18.15 -16.92 -8.69
C GLY A 124 -17.41 -15.84 -9.48
N SER A 125 -18.07 -15.19 -10.45
CA SER A 125 -17.51 -14.02 -11.13
C SER A 125 -17.33 -12.86 -10.13
N SER A 126 -16.35 -11.99 -10.38
CA SER A 126 -16.05 -10.90 -9.44
C SER A 126 -15.62 -9.60 -10.11
N VAL A 127 -15.99 -8.51 -9.45
CA VAL A 127 -15.62 -7.14 -9.81
C VAL A 127 -14.91 -6.52 -8.62
N LEU A 128 -13.78 -5.85 -8.89
CA LEU A 128 -13.17 -4.93 -7.94
C LEU A 128 -13.66 -3.53 -8.23
N VAL A 129 -14.08 -2.84 -7.18
CA VAL A 129 -14.44 -1.42 -7.21
C VAL A 129 -13.40 -0.68 -6.41
N THR A 130 -12.72 0.28 -7.03
CA THR A 130 -11.86 1.22 -6.33
C THR A 130 -12.52 2.59 -6.30
N GLN A 131 -12.67 3.18 -5.13
CA GLN A 131 -13.10 4.56 -4.95
C GLN A 131 -11.96 5.36 -4.31
N ASP A 132 -11.65 6.54 -4.83
CA ASP A 132 -10.72 7.42 -4.13
C ASP A 132 -11.31 7.86 -2.77
N GLY A 133 -10.48 8.27 -1.83
CA GLY A 133 -10.96 8.61 -0.49
C GLY A 133 -10.73 10.06 -0.10
N PHE A 134 -10.42 10.95 -1.04
CA PHE A 134 -10.37 12.39 -0.77
C PHE A 134 -11.79 12.95 -0.71
N ASP A 135 -12.50 12.92 -1.82
CA ASP A 135 -13.91 13.33 -1.92
C ASP A 135 -14.82 12.19 -2.43
N GLY A 136 -14.24 11.12 -2.97
CA GLY A 136 -14.95 9.94 -3.41
C GLY A 136 -15.59 10.11 -4.79
N ASP A 137 -15.20 11.12 -5.55
CA ASP A 137 -15.77 11.43 -6.86
C ASP A 137 -15.25 10.51 -7.98
N SER A 138 -14.21 9.72 -7.69
CA SER A 138 -13.57 8.83 -8.64
C SER A 138 -13.79 7.37 -8.27
N VAL A 139 -14.59 6.68 -9.07
CA VAL A 139 -14.81 5.23 -8.97
C VAL A 139 -14.34 4.55 -10.25
N VAL A 140 -13.58 3.46 -10.09
CA VAL A 140 -13.07 2.65 -11.19
C VAL A 140 -13.44 1.19 -10.97
N LEU A 141 -13.92 0.55 -12.03
CA LEU A 141 -14.33 -0.85 -12.04
C LEU A 141 -13.27 -1.71 -12.73
N TYR A 142 -12.98 -2.85 -12.13
CA TYR A 142 -12.07 -3.86 -12.67
C TYR A 142 -12.73 -5.23 -12.67
N THR A 143 -12.47 -6.01 -13.72
CA THR A 143 -12.90 -7.42 -13.80
C THR A 143 -11.71 -8.34 -13.62
N GLN A 144 -11.96 -9.56 -13.17
CA GLN A 144 -10.89 -10.53 -12.97
C GLN A 144 -10.20 -10.87 -14.30
N HIS A 145 -8.87 -10.76 -14.34
CA HIS A 145 -8.04 -11.15 -15.48
C HIS A 145 -7.37 -12.50 -15.23
N ASP A 146 -6.76 -12.66 -14.06
CA ASP A 146 -6.20 -13.93 -13.59
C ASP A 146 -6.43 -14.07 -12.06
N GLU A 147 -5.70 -14.98 -11.40
CA GLU A 147 -5.84 -15.22 -9.95
C GLU A 147 -5.57 -13.96 -9.10
N TYR A 148 -4.64 -13.10 -9.53
CA TYR A 148 -4.16 -11.96 -8.75
C TYR A 148 -4.32 -10.61 -9.45
N HIS A 149 -4.57 -10.58 -10.75
CA HIS A 149 -4.73 -9.36 -11.52
C HIS A 149 -6.18 -9.12 -11.91
N TYR A 150 -6.59 -7.85 -11.80
CA TYR A 150 -7.88 -7.37 -12.27
C TYR A 150 -7.64 -6.29 -13.32
N LYS A 151 -8.32 -6.41 -14.46
CA LYS A 151 -8.18 -5.48 -15.57
C LYS A 151 -9.18 -4.36 -15.45
N ARG A 152 -8.71 -3.11 -15.62
CA ARG A 152 -9.57 -1.93 -15.60
C ARG A 152 -10.57 -2.01 -16.76
N VAL A 153 -11.85 -1.93 -16.43
CA VAL A 153 -12.95 -1.91 -17.40
C VAL A 153 -13.32 -0.48 -17.75
N ARG A 154 -13.78 0.30 -16.76
CA ARG A 154 -14.23 1.68 -16.95
C ARG A 154 -14.23 2.48 -15.66
N ASP A 155 -14.32 3.79 -15.80
CA ASP A 155 -14.73 4.67 -14.70
C ASP A 155 -16.25 4.59 -14.54
N ALA A 156 -16.74 4.70 -13.31
CA ALA A 156 -18.15 4.61 -12.95
C ALA A 156 -18.59 5.79 -12.08
N PRO A 157 -18.62 7.02 -12.62
CA PRO A 157 -19.02 8.21 -11.87
C PRO A 157 -20.47 8.12 -11.35
N GLU A 158 -21.29 7.22 -11.90
CA GLU A 158 -22.70 7.03 -11.53
C GLU A 158 -22.86 6.49 -10.09
N ILE A 159 -21.85 5.77 -9.59
CA ILE A 159 -21.79 5.24 -8.22
C ILE A 159 -20.77 6.00 -7.35
N SER A 160 -20.30 7.16 -7.81
CA SER A 160 -19.37 8.01 -7.05
C SER A 160 -20.08 8.86 -6.00
N GLY A 161 -19.27 9.49 -5.13
CA GLY A 161 -19.74 10.35 -4.05
C GLY A 161 -20.15 9.60 -2.79
N TRP A 162 -21.09 10.21 -2.07
CA TRP A 162 -21.57 9.74 -0.76
C TRP A 162 -23.02 9.23 -0.84
N PRO A 163 -23.36 8.13 -0.15
CA PRO A 163 -22.49 7.28 0.67
C PRO A 163 -21.44 6.54 -0.17
N ARG A 164 -20.27 6.22 0.42
CA ARG A 164 -19.23 5.50 -0.32
C ARG A 164 -19.71 4.12 -0.73
N VAL A 165 -19.14 3.59 -1.81
CA VAL A 165 -19.56 2.29 -2.37
C VAL A 165 -19.41 1.15 -1.34
N LYS A 166 -18.35 1.18 -0.53
CA LYS A 166 -18.13 0.21 0.56
C LYS A 166 -19.18 0.25 1.68
N ASP A 167 -19.87 1.38 1.83
CA ASP A 167 -20.86 1.61 2.88
C ASP A 167 -22.29 1.36 2.36
N GLN A 168 -22.42 0.95 1.09
CA GLN A 168 -23.68 0.61 0.44
C GLN A 168 -23.87 -0.91 0.36
N GLU A 169 -25.13 -1.33 0.27
CA GLU A 169 -25.44 -2.69 -0.16
C GLU A 169 -25.16 -2.82 -1.66
N CYS A 170 -24.06 -3.48 -2.00
CA CYS A 170 -23.72 -3.79 -3.37
C CYS A 170 -23.93 -5.27 -3.69
N ARG A 171 -24.48 -5.54 -4.88
CA ARG A 171 -24.72 -6.88 -5.41
C ARG A 171 -24.24 -6.97 -6.84
N LEU A 172 -23.74 -8.14 -7.20
CA LEU A 172 -23.27 -8.43 -8.55
C LEU A 172 -24.09 -9.61 -9.10
N GLU A 173 -24.69 -9.39 -10.27
CA GLU A 173 -25.54 -10.38 -10.94
C GLU A 173 -25.02 -10.62 -12.36
N SER A 174 -25.21 -11.83 -12.88
CA SER A 174 -24.90 -12.15 -14.27
C SER A 174 -26.06 -11.70 -15.16
N ALA A 175 -25.79 -10.81 -16.11
CA ALA A 175 -26.80 -10.26 -17.02
C ALA A 175 -26.94 -11.08 -18.32
N GLY A 176 -26.21 -12.19 -18.45
CA GLY A 176 -26.12 -12.99 -19.66
C GLY A 176 -25.07 -12.46 -20.65
N GLY A 177 -24.63 -13.30 -21.60
CA GLY A 177 -23.65 -12.90 -22.61
C GLY A 177 -22.24 -12.58 -22.07
N GLY A 178 -21.93 -12.97 -20.82
CA GLY A 178 -20.67 -12.62 -20.15
C GLY A 178 -20.69 -11.26 -19.47
N GLU A 179 -21.80 -10.52 -19.54
CA GLU A 179 -21.96 -9.23 -18.89
C GLU A 179 -22.31 -9.39 -17.40
N LEU A 180 -21.79 -8.49 -16.58
CA LEU A 180 -22.08 -8.41 -15.16
C LEU A 180 -22.83 -7.11 -14.85
N GLN A 181 -23.84 -7.21 -14.00
CA GLN A 181 -24.62 -6.08 -13.53
C GLN A 181 -24.27 -5.82 -12.07
N LEU A 182 -23.63 -4.69 -11.81
CA LEU A 182 -23.29 -4.22 -10.48
C LEU A 182 -24.35 -3.23 -10.00
N THR A 183 -25.04 -3.56 -8.93
CA THR A 183 -26.03 -2.69 -8.29
C THR A 183 -25.51 -2.26 -6.92
N CYS A 184 -25.39 -0.96 -6.68
CA CYS A 184 -25.02 -0.38 -5.40
C CYS A 184 -26.07 0.66 -5.01
N GLY A 185 -26.79 0.41 -3.91
CA GLY A 185 -27.93 1.24 -3.54
C GLY A 185 -28.99 1.26 -4.65
N GLU A 186 -29.33 2.46 -5.13
CA GLU A 186 -30.29 2.66 -6.23
C GLU A 186 -29.64 2.66 -7.62
N GLN A 187 -28.31 2.67 -7.68
CA GLN A 187 -27.57 2.81 -8.93
C GLN A 187 -27.18 1.44 -9.48
N THR A 188 -27.32 1.29 -10.79
CA THR A 188 -27.00 0.05 -11.50
C THR A 188 -26.04 0.34 -12.63
N VAL A 189 -24.95 -0.41 -12.69
CA VAL A 189 -23.86 -0.23 -13.64
C VAL A 189 -23.57 -1.55 -14.34
N MET A 190 -23.53 -1.50 -15.68
CA MET A 190 -23.08 -2.63 -16.48
C MET A 190 -21.56 -2.70 -16.50
N VAL A 191 -21.04 -3.90 -16.28
CA VAL A 191 -19.62 -4.23 -16.32
C VAL A 191 -19.44 -5.29 -17.38
N VAL A 192 -18.91 -4.86 -18.52
CA VAL A 192 -18.59 -5.75 -19.64
C VAL A 192 -17.12 -6.13 -19.51
N PRO A 193 -16.78 -7.40 -19.22
CA PRO A 193 -15.40 -7.85 -19.26
C PRO A 193 -14.86 -7.63 -20.67
N GLU A 194 -13.68 -7.04 -20.79
CA GLU A 194 -13.00 -7.03 -22.08
C GLU A 194 -12.60 -8.47 -22.38
N GLU A 195 -13.08 -9.04 -23.50
CA GLU A 195 -12.72 -10.40 -23.90
C GLU A 195 -11.20 -10.55 -23.82
N ALA A 196 -10.74 -11.62 -23.18
CA ALA A 196 -9.32 -11.94 -23.14
C ALA A 196 -8.89 -12.16 -24.60
N GLY A 197 -8.23 -11.14 -25.18
CA GLY A 197 -7.68 -11.26 -26.52
C GLY A 197 -6.78 -12.48 -26.59
N GLU A 198 -7.08 -13.35 -27.57
CA GLU A 198 -6.26 -14.49 -27.97
C GLU A 198 -4.80 -14.11 -28.27
#